data_AF-A0A926A142-F1
#
_entry.id   AF-A0A926A142-F1
#
_cell.length_a   1.000
_cell.length_b   1.000
_cell.length_c   1.000
_cell.angle_alpha   90.00
_cell.angle_beta   90.00
_cell.angle_gamma   90.00
#
_symmetry.space_group_name_H-M   'P 1'
#
loop_
_entity.id
_entity.type
_entity.pdbx_description
1 polymer ?
#
loop_
_entity_poly.entity_id
_entity_poly.type
_entity_poly.pdbx_seq_one_letter_code
_entity_poly.pdbx_strand_id
1 'polypeptide(L)' 'MPPETPISNGDTAWVLISSALVLLMVPGLAFFYGGLVRGKSALNTMLMSLGALA' A
#
# COMPACT_ATOMS: atom_id res chain seq x y z
N MET A 1 -15.17 22.51 27.15
CA MET A 1 -14.02 21.64 26.85
C MET A 1 -14.60 20.26 26.58
N PRO A 2 -14.57 19.75 25.33
CA PRO A 2 -15.02 18.39 25.06
C PRO A 2 -14.10 17.42 25.84
N PRO A 3 -14.62 16.29 26.32
CA PRO A 3 -13.81 15.31 27.03
C PRO A 3 -12.68 14.84 26.11
N GLU A 4 -11.44 14.83 26.63
CA GLU A 4 -10.32 14.20 25.94
C GLU A 4 -10.66 12.72 25.73
N THR A 5 -10.91 12.33 24.49
CA THR A 5 -11.14 10.92 24.14
C THR A 5 -9.81 10.18 24.33
N PRO A 6 -9.72 9.26 25.30
CA PRO A 6 -8.50 8.51 25.51
C PRO A 6 -8.18 7.71 24.25
N ILE A 7 -6.90 7.63 23.89
CA ILE A 7 -6.45 6.86 22.73
C ILE A 7 -6.85 5.40 22.93
N SER A 8 -7.74 4.93 22.06
CA SER A 8 -8.21 3.54 22.05
C SER A 8 -7.22 2.67 21.27
N ASN A 9 -6.82 1.54 21.86
CA ASN A 9 -6.01 0.54 21.19
C ASN A 9 -6.72 -0.03 19.94
N GLY A 10 -8.05 -0.13 19.98
CA GLY A 10 -8.85 -0.61 18.85
C GLY A 10 -8.81 0.35 17.67
N ASP A 11 -8.94 1.65 17.93
CA ASP A 11 -8.90 2.68 16.88
C ASP A 11 -7.51 2.76 16.26
N THR A 12 -6.47 2.62 17.09
CA THR A 12 -5.07 2.56 16.63
C THR A 12 -4.84 1.35 15.74
N ALA A 13 -5.29 0.16 16.15
CA ALA A 13 -5.17 -1.06 15.36
C ALA A 13 -5.93 -0.96 14.03
N TRP A 14 -7.12 -0.35 14.04
CA TRP A 14 -7.92 -0.13 12.83
C TRP A 14 -7.21 0.76 11.81
N VAL A 15 -6.62 1.87 12.26
CA VAL A 15 -5.87 2.78 11.40
C VAL A 15 -4.59 2.12 10.86
N LEU A 16 -3.89 1.33 11.67
CA LEU A 16 -2.68 0.60 11.25
C LEU A 16 -3.00 -0.45 10.17
N ILE A 17 -4.06 -1.24 10.36
CA ILE A 17 -4.51 -2.22 9.35
C ILE A 17 -4.97 -1.51 8.08
N SER A 18 -5.75 -0.43 8.20
CA SER A 18 -6.20 0.36 7.05
C SER A 18 -5.01 0.92 6.25
N SER A 19 -4.00 1.44 6.93
CA SER A 19 -2.78 1.97 6.29
C SER A 19 -1.97 0.86 5.60
N ALA A 20 -1.88 -0.33 6.21
CA ALA A 20 -1.23 -1.47 5.59
C ALA A 20 -1.96 -1.93 4.31
N LEU A 21 -3.29 -1.92 4.30
CA LEU A 21 -4.10 -2.24 3.11
C LEU A 21 -3.88 -1.21 1.97
N VAL A 22 -3.73 0.07 2.31
CA VAL A 22 -3.40 1.12 1.33
C VAL A 22 -2.00 0.93 0.76
N LEU A 23 -1.00 0.62 1.60
CA LEU A 23 0.36 0.35 1.14
C LEU A 23 0.42 -0.85 0.18
N LEU A 24 -0.45 -1.85 0.39
CA LEU A 24 -0.55 -3.03 -0.49
C LEU A 24 -1.12 -2.70 -1.89
N MET A 25 -1.78 -1.55 -2.09
CA MET A 25 -2.24 -1.13 -3.42
C MET A 25 -1.08 -0.91 -4.39
N VAL A 26 0.07 -0.40 -3.93
CA VAL A 26 1.20 -0.08 -4.82
C VAL A 26 1.81 -1.33 -5.48
N PRO A 27 2.17 -2.40 -4.75
CA PRO A 27 2.56 -3.65 -5.39
C PRO A 27 1.39 -4.28 -6.15
N GLY A 28 0.14 -4.18 -5.64
CA GLY A 28 -1.05 -4.71 -6.34
C GLY A 28 -1.23 -4.13 -7.74
N LEU A 29 -1.09 -2.82 -7.89
CA LEU A 29 -1.09 -2.13 -9.18
C LEU A 29 0.11 -2.55 -10.03
N ALA A 30 1.31 -2.67 -9.44
CA ALA A 30 2.51 -3.10 -10.16
C ALA A 30 2.35 -4.50 -10.77
N PHE A 31 1.76 -5.45 -10.04
CA PHE A 31 1.44 -6.79 -10.54
C PHE A 31 0.34 -6.75 -11.60
N PHE A 32 -0.73 -5.98 -11.38
CA PHE A 32 -1.85 -5.88 -12.32
C PHE A 32 -1.44 -5.23 -13.66
N TYR A 33 -0.77 -4.08 -13.62
CA TYR A 33 -0.26 -3.41 -14.81
C TYR A 33 0.94 -4.15 -15.43
N GLY A 34 1.79 -4.80 -14.63
CA GLY A 34 2.91 -5.61 -15.10
C GLY A 34 2.49 -6.90 -15.80
N GLY A 35 1.38 -7.53 -15.36
CA GLY A 35 0.81 -8.73 -15.99
C GLY A 35 0.13 -8.48 -17.33
N LEU A 36 -0.28 -7.24 -17.61
CA LEU A 36 -0.85 -6.81 -18.91
C LEU A 36 0.23 -6.44 -19.94
N VAL A 37 1.50 -6.37 -19.54
CA VAL A 37 2.65 -6.02 -20.39
C VAL A 37 3.40 -7.29 -20.84
N ARG A 38 3.92 -7.28 -22.08
CA ARG A 38 4.75 -8.36 -22.65
C ARG A 38 5.92 -8.67 -21.69
N GLY A 39 6.07 -9.93 -21.28
CA GLY A 39 6.97 -10.36 -20.19
C GLY A 39 8.43 -9.89 -20.25
N LYS A 40 8.93 -9.48 -21.43
CA LYS A 40 10.26 -8.86 -21.59
C LYS A 40 10.43 -7.54 -20.83
N SER A 41 9.34 -6.82 -20.53
CA SER A 41 9.36 -5.51 -19.82
C SER A 41 8.66 -5.53 -18.46
N ALA A 42 8.14 -6.68 -18.02
CA ALA A 42 7.41 -6.82 -16.76
C ALA A 42 8.30 -6.62 -15.53
N LEU A 43 9.53 -7.18 -15.54
CA LEU A 43 10.51 -6.98 -14.47
C LEU A 43 10.93 -5.51 -14.30
N ASN A 44 11.11 -4.78 -15.41
CA ASN A 44 11.44 -3.36 -15.38
C ASN A 44 10.30 -2.51 -14.78
N THR A 45 9.05 -2.88 -15.08
CA THR A 45 7.85 -2.19 -14.57
C THR A 45 7.62 -2.46 -13.08
N MET A 46 7.87 -3.68 -12.61
CA MET A 46 7.84 -4.03 -11.17
C MET A 46 8.91 -3.28 -10.39
N LEU A 47 10.17 -3.28 -10.87
CA LEU A 47 11.28 -2.59 -10.19
C LEU A 47 11.05 -1.08 -10.10
N MET A 48 10.46 -0.47 -11.12
CA MET A 48 10.13 0.97 -11.10
C MET A 48 9.00 1.32 -10.13
N SER A 49 7.98 0.45 -9.98
CA SER A 49 6.91 0.67 -8.98
C SER A 49 7.36 0.42 -7.54
N LEU A 50 8.24 -0.56 -7.31
CA LEU A 50 8.87 -0.78 -6.00
C LEU A 50 9.88 0.33 -5.64
N GLY A 51 10.60 0.87 -6.62
CA GLY A 51 11.50 2.01 -6.40
C GLY A 51 10.78 3.33 -6.10
N ALA A 52 9.53 3.48 -6.53
CA ALA A 52 8.71 4.66 -6.22
C ALA A 52 8.20 4.69 -4.75
N LEU A 53 8.35 3.59 -4.01
CA LEU A 53 8.08 3.51 -2.57
C LEU A 53 9.31 3.86 -1.71
N ALA A 54 10.47 4.14 -2.31
CA ALA A 54 11.72 4.51 -1.63
C ALA A 54 11.87 6.03 -1.44
#